data_AF-A0A1H3KS58-F1
#
_entry.id   AF-A0A1H3KS58-F1
#
_cell.length_a   1.000
_cell.length_b   1.000
_cell.length_c   1.000
_cell.angle_alpha   90.00
_cell.angle_beta   90.00
_cell.angle_gamma   90.00
#
_symmetry.space_group_name_H-M   'P 1'
#
loop_
_entity.id
_entity.type
_entity.pdbx_description
1 polymer ?
#
loop_
_entity_poly.entity_id
_entity_poly.type
_entity_poly.pdbx_seq_one_letter_code
_entity_poly.pdbx_strand_id
1 'polypeptide(L)'
;MKQNKIVLLLPLTVMACLFAFGFYMIQQAEKVTNAELDKYVQLNIDLPETDVLEVSWDWGDLPEDGLTGVGIVELTLMNGDNQPVPIAHQAAQLDLYQAANVIYSTVESETADSGVFLSFPNKIEDNTLYGPSGRLTVELDDNVGEWTTVLARYYHVWDSDVDMLVLTSEKTVADQLASLDIEQYWLIQRSTVLP
;
A
#
# COMPACT_ATOMS: atom_id res chain seq x y z
N MET A 1 14.46 13.14 63.16
CA MET A 1 13.71 13.29 61.89
C MET A 1 14.61 13.12 60.65
N LYS A 2 15.48 12.10 60.57
CA LYS A 2 16.41 11.90 59.42
C LYS A 2 16.22 10.57 58.66
N GLN A 3 15.25 9.74 59.03
CA GLN A 3 15.15 8.35 58.57
C GLN A 3 14.19 8.08 57.39
N ASN A 4 13.42 9.08 56.91
CA ASN A 4 12.46 8.88 55.80
C ASN A 4 12.88 9.44 54.44
N LYS A 5 14.07 10.06 54.31
CA LYS A 5 14.49 10.65 53.02
C LYS A 5 14.78 9.60 51.95
N ILE A 6 15.30 8.43 52.35
CA ILE A 6 15.60 7.32 51.42
C ILE A 6 14.33 6.73 50.79
N VAL A 7 13.24 6.66 51.55
CA VAL A 7 11.94 6.14 51.07
C VAL A 7 11.32 7.05 50.00
N LEU A 8 11.63 8.36 50.02
CA LEU A 8 11.22 9.32 48.99
C LEU A 8 12.18 9.39 47.79
N LEU A 9 13.47 9.08 48.01
CA LEU A 9 14.48 9.20 46.98
C LEU A 9 14.43 8.05 45.97
N LEU A 10 14.16 6.83 46.44
CA LEU A 10 14.04 5.64 45.60
C LEU A 10 12.97 5.79 44.50
N PRO A 11 11.69 6.12 44.79
CA PRO A 11 10.68 6.28 43.75
C PRO A 11 11.01 7.43 42.79
N LEU A 12 11.62 8.52 43.27
CA LEU A 12 12.03 9.64 42.42
C LEU A 12 13.11 9.21 41.41
N THR A 13 14.11 8.44 41.85
CA THR A 13 15.16 7.91 40.98
C THR A 13 14.59 6.92 39.97
N VAL A 14 13.64 6.07 40.39
CA VAL A 14 12.95 5.15 39.47
C VAL A 14 12.17 5.93 38.41
N MET A 15 11.42 6.97 38.78
CA MET A 15 10.71 7.81 37.82
C MET A 15 11.67 8.52 36.86
N ALA A 16 12.81 9.04 37.37
CA ALA A 16 13.82 9.68 36.53
C ALA A 16 14.45 8.69 35.54
N CYS A 17 14.75 7.46 35.97
CA CYS A 17 15.24 6.41 35.10
C CYS A 17 14.20 6.02 34.05
N LEU A 18 12.94 5.76 34.45
CA LEU A 18 11.87 5.41 33.51
C LEU A 18 11.64 6.52 32.48
N PHE A 19 11.72 7.79 32.90
CA PHE A 19 11.62 8.92 31.98
C PHE A 19 12.81 8.96 31.01
N ALA A 20 14.04 8.82 31.49
CA ALA A 20 15.23 8.82 30.64
C ALA A 20 15.24 7.66 29.64
N PHE A 21 14.89 6.45 30.10
CA PHE A 21 14.80 5.26 29.24
C PHE A 21 13.64 5.38 28.25
N GLY A 22 12.46 5.83 28.69
CA GLY A 22 11.32 6.06 27.82
C GLY A 22 11.64 7.09 26.73
N PHE A 23 12.27 8.21 27.10
CA PHE A 23 12.69 9.24 26.16
C PHE A 23 13.73 8.73 25.15
N TYR A 24 14.73 7.98 25.61
CA TYR A 24 15.74 7.38 24.74
C TYR A 24 15.15 6.37 23.77
N MET A 25 14.22 5.53 24.24
CA MET A 25 13.51 4.56 23.39
C MET A 25 12.64 5.24 22.33
N ILE A 26 11.93 6.33 22.69
CA ILE A 26 11.09 7.08 21.74
C ILE A 26 11.95 7.74 20.66
N GLN A 27 13.13 8.27 21.00
CA GLN A 27 14.03 8.87 20.01
C GLN A 27 14.69 7.84 19.07
N GLN A 28 14.74 6.57 19.48
CA GLN A 28 15.24 5.48 18.65
C GLN A 28 14.17 4.82 17.79
N ALA A 29 12.89 5.17 17.96
CA ALA A 29 11.86 4.73 17.02
C ALA A 29 12.26 5.27 15.65
N GLU A 30 12.64 4.36 14.76
CA GLU A 30 13.01 4.70 13.38
C GLU A 30 11.79 5.35 12.75
N LYS A 31 11.95 6.62 12.38
CA LYS A 31 10.90 7.37 11.71
C LYS A 31 10.93 6.93 10.24
N VAL A 32 9.81 6.41 9.77
CA VAL A 32 9.65 6.01 8.37
C VAL A 32 9.14 7.23 7.59
N THR A 33 9.83 7.61 6.53
CA THR A 33 9.36 8.64 5.60
C THR A 33 8.59 8.02 4.43
N ASN A 34 7.78 8.79 3.68
CA ASN A 34 7.13 8.27 2.47
C ASN A 34 8.14 7.60 1.49
N ALA A 35 9.35 8.15 1.41
CA ALA A 35 10.42 7.62 0.56
C ALA A 35 11.02 6.29 1.04
N GLU A 36 10.84 5.92 2.31
CA GLU A 36 11.38 4.70 2.91
C GLU A 36 10.31 3.65 3.23
N LEU A 37 9.06 4.05 3.11
CA LEU A 37 7.88 3.25 3.42
C LEU A 37 7.81 1.96 2.60
N ASP A 38 8.35 1.97 1.38
CA ASP A 38 8.38 0.82 0.46
C ASP A 38 8.97 -0.45 1.10
N LYS A 39 9.89 -0.29 2.05
CA LYS A 39 10.55 -1.39 2.77
C LYS A 39 9.66 -2.08 3.80
N TYR A 40 8.60 -1.41 4.24
CA TYR A 40 7.72 -1.86 5.31
C TYR A 40 6.39 -2.40 4.77
N VAL A 41 5.99 -1.95 3.58
CA VAL A 41 4.76 -2.38 2.92
C VAL A 41 4.82 -3.86 2.56
N GLN A 42 3.82 -4.58 3.05
CA GLN A 42 3.55 -5.95 2.66
C GLN A 42 2.58 -5.93 1.50
N LEU A 43 2.95 -6.56 0.39
CA LEU A 43 2.09 -6.77 -0.78
C LEU A 43 1.93 -8.28 -0.94
N ASN A 44 0.69 -8.76 -0.92
CA ASN A 44 0.37 -10.17 -1.07
C ASN A 44 -0.53 -10.38 -2.28
N ILE A 45 -0.36 -11.52 -2.94
CA ILE A 45 -1.21 -11.95 -4.05
C ILE A 45 -1.76 -13.31 -3.65
N ASP A 46 -3.08 -13.41 -3.61
CA ASP A 46 -3.81 -14.61 -3.29
C ASP A 46 -4.76 -14.97 -4.44
N LEU A 47 -5.00 -16.27 -4.58
CA LEU A 47 -5.95 -16.82 -5.54
C LEU A 47 -6.98 -17.66 -4.76
N PRO A 48 -7.97 -17.02 -4.11
CA PRO A 48 -8.96 -17.73 -3.30
C PRO A 48 -9.77 -18.74 -4.12
N GLU A 49 -10.07 -18.41 -5.38
CA GLU A 49 -10.78 -19.25 -6.34
C GLU A 49 -10.10 -19.16 -7.72
N THR A 50 -10.31 -20.12 -8.62
CA THR A 50 -9.58 -20.23 -9.90
C THR A 50 -9.69 -18.98 -10.79
N ASP A 51 -10.78 -18.24 -10.66
CA ASP A 51 -11.17 -17.06 -11.40
C ASP A 51 -11.13 -15.76 -10.56
N VAL A 52 -10.76 -15.83 -9.28
CA VAL A 52 -10.73 -14.66 -8.39
C VAL A 52 -9.30 -14.37 -7.97
N LEU A 53 -8.76 -13.22 -8.42
CA LEU A 53 -7.46 -12.71 -8.02
C LEU A 53 -7.62 -11.67 -6.92
N GLU A 54 -6.85 -11.84 -5.85
CA GLU A 54 -6.81 -10.90 -4.74
C GLU A 54 -5.39 -10.35 -4.56
N VAL A 55 -5.27 -9.03 -4.53
CA VAL A 55 -4.04 -8.33 -4.16
C VAL A 55 -4.32 -7.51 -2.93
N SER A 56 -3.61 -7.78 -1.84
CA SER A 56 -3.74 -7.02 -0.59
C SER A 56 -2.45 -6.32 -0.23
N TRP A 57 -2.56 -5.15 0.39
CA TRP A 57 -1.42 -4.43 0.93
C TRP A 57 -1.67 -3.93 2.34
N ASP A 58 -0.59 -3.84 3.11
CA ASP A 58 -0.57 -3.27 4.44
C ASP A 58 0.77 -2.57 4.67
N TRP A 59 0.74 -1.31 5.10
CA TRP A 59 1.95 -0.52 5.30
C TRP A 59 2.70 -0.86 6.60
N GLY A 60 2.03 -1.46 7.58
CA GLY A 60 2.56 -1.74 8.91
C GLY A 60 2.80 -0.51 9.79
N ASP A 61 3.25 0.60 9.21
CA ASP A 61 3.47 1.89 9.88
C ASP A 61 3.02 3.06 8.98
N LEU A 62 2.92 4.27 9.57
CA LEU A 62 2.57 5.49 8.85
C LEU A 62 3.80 6.38 8.66
N PRO A 63 3.90 7.05 7.49
CA PRO A 63 4.97 8.00 7.23
C PRO A 63 4.90 9.21 8.17
N GLU A 64 6.04 9.65 8.70
CA GLU A 64 6.12 10.78 9.64
C GLU A 64 5.88 12.15 8.98
N ASP A 65 6.17 12.22 7.69
CA ASP A 65 5.97 13.38 6.81
C ASP A 65 4.51 13.53 6.37
N GLY A 66 3.65 12.58 6.76
CA GLY A 66 2.21 12.62 6.53
C GLY A 66 1.76 11.71 5.39
N LEU A 67 0.47 11.42 5.37
CA LEU A 67 -0.18 10.59 4.36
C LEU A 67 -0.86 11.51 3.34
N THR A 68 -0.26 11.62 2.15
CA THR A 68 -0.75 12.43 1.03
C THR A 68 -0.47 11.73 -0.31
N GLY A 69 -1.25 12.09 -1.33
CA GLY A 69 -1.06 11.66 -2.71
C GLY A 69 -1.98 10.51 -3.15
N VAL A 70 -1.50 9.64 -4.03
CA VAL A 70 -2.31 8.66 -4.76
C VAL A 70 -1.65 7.28 -4.72
N GLY A 71 -2.47 6.26 -4.48
CA GLY A 71 -2.08 4.86 -4.58
C GLY A 71 -2.62 4.27 -5.88
N ILE A 72 -1.81 3.46 -6.56
CA ILE A 72 -2.23 2.76 -7.77
C ILE A 72 -1.82 1.31 -7.64
N VAL A 73 -2.76 0.39 -7.79
CA VAL A 73 -2.48 -1.05 -7.86
C VAL A 73 -2.76 -1.51 -9.28
N GLU A 74 -1.75 -2.08 -9.92
CA GLU A 74 -1.80 -2.68 -11.26
C GLU A 74 -1.63 -4.20 -11.13
N LEU A 75 -2.46 -4.94 -11.85
CA LEU A 75 -2.42 -6.39 -11.95
C LEU A 75 -2.22 -6.78 -13.42
N THR A 76 -1.14 -7.52 -13.68
CA THR A 76 -0.78 -8.05 -14.99
C THR A 76 -0.77 -9.57 -14.94
N LEU A 77 -1.35 -10.19 -15.96
CA LEU A 77 -1.24 -11.64 -16.20
C LEU A 77 -0.13 -11.91 -17.19
N MET A 78 0.67 -12.94 -16.95
CA MET A 78 1.79 -13.31 -17.80
C MET A 78 1.70 -14.79 -18.20
N ASN A 79 2.03 -15.09 -19.45
CA ASN A 79 2.13 -16.46 -19.94
C ASN A 79 3.48 -17.13 -19.57
N GLY A 80 3.65 -18.39 -19.97
CA GLY A 80 4.87 -19.17 -19.71
C GLY A 80 6.16 -18.60 -20.33
N ASP A 81 6.04 -17.68 -21.29
CA ASP A 81 7.17 -16.96 -21.91
C ASP A 81 7.45 -15.60 -21.22
N ASN A 82 6.83 -15.33 -20.07
CA ASN A 82 6.85 -14.05 -19.37
C ASN A 82 6.44 -12.88 -20.28
N GLN A 83 5.46 -13.08 -21.16
CA GLN A 83 4.82 -12.01 -21.91
C GLN A 83 3.48 -11.67 -21.27
N PRO A 84 3.11 -10.38 -21.21
CA PRO A 84 1.79 -9.98 -20.71
C PRO A 84 0.71 -10.56 -21.62
N VAL A 85 -0.35 -11.07 -21.00
CA VAL A 85 -1.58 -11.47 -21.70
C VAL A 85 -2.69 -10.49 -21.34
N PRO A 86 -3.58 -10.16 -22.29
CA PRO A 86 -4.73 -9.30 -22.00
C PRO A 86 -5.56 -9.88 -20.86
N ILE A 87 -5.84 -9.05 -19.87
CA ILE A 87 -6.78 -9.40 -18.81
C ILE A 87 -8.20 -9.10 -19.30
N ALA A 88 -9.05 -10.11 -19.27
CA ALA A 88 -10.49 -9.97 -19.44
C ALA A 88 -11.11 -10.24 -18.07
N HIS A 89 -11.85 -9.29 -17.52
CA HIS A 89 -12.44 -9.38 -16.19
C HIS A 89 -13.91 -8.98 -16.21
N GLN A 90 -14.70 -9.66 -15.38
CA GLN A 90 -16.12 -9.39 -15.17
C GLN A 90 -16.31 -8.22 -14.22
N ALA A 91 -15.48 -8.19 -13.17
CA ALA A 91 -15.53 -7.19 -12.12
C ALA A 91 -14.12 -6.93 -11.56
N ALA A 92 -13.89 -5.69 -11.18
CA ALA A 92 -12.74 -5.31 -10.37
C ALA A 92 -13.23 -4.38 -9.27
N GLN A 93 -12.85 -4.67 -8.03
CA GLN A 93 -13.25 -3.89 -6.86
C GLN A 93 -12.02 -3.63 -6.00
N LEU A 94 -11.85 -2.37 -5.61
CA LEU A 94 -10.85 -1.95 -4.66
C LEU A 94 -11.51 -1.45 -3.39
N ASP A 95 -11.15 -2.05 -2.27
CA ASP A 95 -11.59 -1.67 -0.94
C ASP A 95 -10.39 -1.20 -0.10
N LEU A 96 -10.56 -0.08 0.61
CA LEU A 96 -9.61 0.36 1.63
C LEU A 96 -10.16 0.06 3.02
N TYR A 97 -9.28 -0.36 3.92
CA TYR A 97 -9.65 -0.77 5.26
C TYR A 97 -9.06 0.15 6.33
N GLN A 98 -9.85 0.37 7.37
CA GLN A 98 -9.35 0.85 8.66
C GLN A 98 -9.80 -0.15 9.73
N ALA A 99 -8.83 -0.86 10.31
CA ALA A 99 -9.07 -2.06 11.11
C ALA A 99 -9.89 -3.11 10.31
N ALA A 100 -11.11 -3.42 10.74
CA ALA A 100 -11.97 -4.42 10.08
C ALA A 100 -13.07 -3.81 9.19
N ASN A 101 -13.11 -2.49 9.06
CA ASN A 101 -14.17 -1.80 8.32
C ASN A 101 -13.66 -1.33 6.96
N VAL A 102 -14.47 -1.52 5.92
CA VAL A 102 -14.29 -0.88 4.62
C VAL A 102 -14.64 0.60 4.78
N ILE A 103 -13.69 1.48 4.51
CA ILE A 103 -13.84 2.95 4.60
C ILE A 103 -13.96 3.61 3.23
N TYR A 104 -13.55 2.90 2.17
CA TYR A 104 -13.63 3.33 0.79
C TYR A 104 -13.79 2.10 -0.08
N SER A 105 -14.59 2.23 -1.14
CA SER A 105 -14.77 1.19 -2.13
C SER A 105 -14.96 1.83 -3.50
N THR A 106 -14.30 1.27 -4.52
CA THR A 106 -14.50 1.66 -5.92
C THR A 106 -14.50 0.44 -6.83
N VAL A 107 -15.31 0.49 -7.87
CA VAL A 107 -15.33 -0.47 -8.98
C VAL A 107 -14.82 0.15 -10.28
N GLU A 108 -14.44 1.42 -10.23
CA GLU A 108 -13.85 2.12 -11.36
C GLU A 108 -12.44 1.57 -11.60
N SER A 109 -12.33 0.77 -12.65
CA SER A 109 -11.09 0.17 -13.11
C SER A 109 -10.80 0.60 -14.52
N GLU A 110 -9.52 0.81 -14.79
CA GLU A 110 -9.03 1.09 -16.12
C GLU A 110 -8.27 -0.14 -16.61
N THR A 111 -8.48 -0.49 -17.88
CA THR A 111 -7.82 -1.64 -18.51
C THR A 111 -6.85 -1.13 -19.56
N ALA A 112 -5.59 -1.49 -19.43
CA ALA A 112 -4.58 -1.31 -20.47
C ALA A 112 -4.24 -2.67 -21.10
N ASP A 113 -3.55 -2.64 -22.24
CA ASP A 113 -3.07 -3.87 -22.90
C ASP A 113 -2.19 -4.74 -21.96
N SER A 114 -1.59 -4.14 -20.94
CA SER A 114 -0.73 -4.80 -19.95
C SER A 114 -1.45 -5.29 -18.69
N GLY A 115 -2.73 -4.97 -18.46
CA GLY A 115 -3.40 -5.34 -17.22
C GLY A 115 -4.54 -4.41 -16.80
N VAL A 116 -5.02 -4.62 -15.58
CA VAL A 116 -6.05 -3.80 -14.94
C VAL A 116 -5.39 -3.00 -13.83
N PHE A 117 -5.74 -1.71 -13.71
CA PHE A 117 -5.27 -0.90 -12.60
C PHE A 117 -6.37 -0.04 -12.01
N LEU A 118 -6.27 0.18 -10.70
CA LEU A 118 -7.19 1.00 -9.93
C LEU A 118 -6.38 2.00 -9.11
N SER A 119 -6.86 3.24 -9.06
CA SER A 119 -6.29 4.31 -8.26
C SER A 119 -7.17 4.63 -7.05
N PHE A 120 -6.54 5.05 -5.95
CA PHE A 120 -7.23 5.44 -4.73
C PHE A 120 -6.48 6.56 -4.00
N PRO A 121 -7.17 7.34 -3.16
CA PRO A 121 -6.53 8.42 -2.42
C PRO A 121 -5.66 7.88 -1.29
N ASN A 122 -4.48 8.47 -1.10
CA ASN A 122 -3.68 8.35 0.11
C ASN A 122 -3.83 9.64 0.91
N LYS A 123 -4.73 9.69 1.89
CA LYS A 123 -4.96 10.92 2.67
C LYS A 123 -5.52 10.64 4.06
N ILE A 124 -5.44 11.67 4.91
CA ILE A 124 -6.14 11.72 6.18
C ILE A 124 -7.33 12.67 6.05
N GLU A 125 -8.55 12.17 6.27
CA GLU A 125 -9.77 12.98 6.24
C GLU A 125 -10.70 12.55 7.37
N ASP A 126 -11.12 13.50 8.21
CA ASP A 126 -12.01 13.26 9.35
C ASP A 126 -11.60 12.08 10.26
N ASN A 127 -10.29 11.97 10.60
CA ASN A 127 -9.67 10.86 11.34
C ASN A 127 -9.71 9.49 10.64
N THR A 128 -10.06 9.46 9.36
CA THR A 128 -10.03 8.27 8.50
C THR A 128 -8.73 8.28 7.70
N LEU A 129 -8.02 7.15 7.72
CA LEU A 129 -6.77 6.96 7.00
C LEU A 129 -7.04 6.18 5.71
N TYR A 130 -6.98 6.85 4.56
CA TYR A 130 -7.14 6.21 3.26
C TYR A 130 -5.79 5.78 2.73
N GLY A 131 -5.64 4.51 2.35
CA GLY A 131 -4.46 4.03 1.65
C GLY A 131 -3.57 3.00 2.38
N PRO A 132 -3.31 3.10 3.70
CA PRO A 132 -2.38 2.21 4.38
C PRO A 132 -2.71 0.72 4.31
N SER A 133 -3.99 0.38 4.20
CA SER A 133 -4.45 -1.00 4.05
C SER A 133 -5.56 -1.06 3.02
N GLY A 134 -5.48 -2.04 2.13
CA GLY A 134 -6.47 -2.23 1.09
C GLY A 134 -6.36 -3.58 0.39
N ARG A 135 -7.35 -3.83 -0.45
CA ARG A 135 -7.50 -5.05 -1.23
C ARG A 135 -8.08 -4.70 -2.59
N LEU A 136 -7.45 -5.22 -3.63
CA LEU A 136 -7.99 -5.28 -4.98
C LEU A 136 -8.44 -6.72 -5.23
N THR A 137 -9.71 -6.88 -5.60
CA THR A 137 -10.28 -8.15 -6.03
C THR A 137 -10.67 -8.03 -7.50
N VAL A 138 -10.19 -8.95 -8.33
CA VAL A 138 -10.48 -9.00 -9.76
C VAL A 138 -11.07 -10.37 -10.09
N GLU A 139 -12.31 -10.37 -10.59
CA GLU A 139 -13.00 -11.55 -11.09
C GLU A 139 -12.71 -11.69 -12.58
N LEU A 140 -11.99 -12.73 -12.95
CA LEU A 140 -11.58 -13.02 -14.32
C LEU A 140 -12.74 -13.55 -15.16
N ASP A 141 -12.70 -13.30 -16.47
CA ASP A 141 -13.57 -13.98 -17.42
C ASP A 141 -13.12 -15.44 -17.63
N ASP A 142 -14.07 -16.32 -17.96
CA ASP A 142 -13.79 -17.72 -18.33
C ASP A 142 -12.84 -17.87 -19.55
N ASN A 143 -12.68 -16.79 -20.34
CA ASN A 143 -11.89 -16.75 -21.57
C ASN A 143 -10.50 -16.11 -21.41
N VAL A 144 -10.01 -15.91 -20.19
CA VAL A 144 -8.64 -15.42 -20.01
C VAL A 144 -7.67 -16.44 -20.62
N GLY A 145 -6.87 -15.99 -21.59
CA GLY A 145 -5.91 -16.83 -22.31
C GLY A 145 -4.91 -17.50 -21.35
N GLU A 146 -4.19 -18.54 -21.78
CA GLU A 146 -3.28 -19.29 -20.91
C GLU A 146 -2.27 -18.36 -20.19
N TRP A 147 -2.43 -18.23 -18.87
CA TRP A 147 -1.57 -17.48 -17.97
C TRP A 147 -0.97 -18.41 -16.92
N THR A 148 0.26 -18.14 -16.53
CA THR A 148 1.01 -18.96 -15.55
C THR A 148 1.46 -18.15 -14.35
N THR A 149 1.54 -16.82 -14.50
CA THR A 149 2.11 -15.94 -13.48
C THR A 149 1.24 -14.69 -13.35
N VAL A 150 0.99 -14.28 -12.12
CA VAL A 150 0.37 -13.00 -11.78
C VAL A 150 1.46 -12.06 -11.32
N LEU A 151 1.43 -10.81 -11.80
CA LEU A 151 2.31 -9.73 -11.37
C LEU A 151 1.45 -8.60 -10.82
N ALA A 152 1.58 -8.32 -9.52
CA ALA A 152 1.01 -7.14 -8.90
C ALA A 152 2.08 -6.06 -8.73
N ARG A 153 1.73 -4.84 -9.10
CA ARG A 153 2.54 -3.64 -8.91
C ARG A 153 1.76 -2.65 -8.08
N TYR A 154 2.37 -2.17 -6.99
CA TYR A 154 1.81 -1.13 -6.16
C TYR A 154 2.69 0.11 -6.24
N TYR A 155 2.10 1.19 -6.74
CA TYR A 155 2.69 2.51 -6.80
C TYR A 155 2.10 3.38 -5.70
N HIS A 156 2.97 4.09 -4.99
CA HIS A 156 2.58 5.17 -4.09
C HIS A 156 3.26 6.44 -4.57
N VAL A 157 2.45 7.42 -4.95
CA VAL A 157 2.86 8.75 -5.37
C VAL A 157 2.51 9.71 -4.24
N TRP A 158 3.47 10.47 -3.71
CA TRP A 158 3.24 11.39 -2.57
C TRP A 158 3.47 12.87 -2.92
N ASP A 159 3.28 13.21 -4.18
CA ASP A 159 3.31 14.61 -4.63
C ASP A 159 2.09 15.37 -4.08
N SER A 160 2.34 16.48 -3.39
CA SER A 160 1.29 17.34 -2.81
C SER A 160 0.37 17.99 -3.84
N ASP A 161 0.81 18.08 -5.10
CA ASP A 161 0.02 18.67 -6.18
C ASP A 161 -0.87 17.62 -6.90
N VAL A 162 -0.80 16.35 -6.47
CA VAL A 162 -1.49 15.22 -7.11
C VAL A 162 -2.49 14.58 -6.13
N ASP A 163 -3.74 15.04 -6.17
CA ASP A 163 -4.84 14.44 -5.39
C ASP A 163 -5.50 13.24 -6.10
N MET A 164 -5.40 13.18 -7.44
CA MET A 164 -5.94 12.10 -8.26
C MET A 164 -5.20 12.04 -9.59
N LEU A 165 -4.84 10.83 -10.03
CA LEU A 165 -4.27 10.59 -11.35
C LEU A 165 -5.34 10.03 -12.28
N VAL A 166 -5.63 10.77 -13.34
CA VAL A 166 -6.45 10.27 -14.45
C VAL A 166 -5.51 9.50 -15.37
N LEU A 167 -5.47 8.19 -15.15
CA LEU A 167 -4.67 7.29 -15.95
C LEU A 167 -5.45 6.85 -17.19
N THR A 168 -4.78 6.68 -18.32
CA THR A 168 -5.37 6.22 -19.58
C THR A 168 -4.93 4.80 -19.92
N SER A 169 -5.75 4.09 -20.70
CA SER A 169 -5.50 2.70 -21.11
C SER A 169 -4.34 2.51 -22.10
N GLU A 170 -3.82 3.58 -22.70
CA GLU A 170 -2.88 3.49 -23.82
C GLU A 170 -1.41 3.30 -23.38
N LYS A 171 -1.10 3.49 -22.10
CA LYS A 171 0.27 3.49 -21.59
C LYS A 171 0.36 2.77 -20.25
N THR A 172 1.52 2.20 -19.94
CA THR A 172 1.78 1.65 -18.59
C THR A 172 1.73 2.75 -17.54
N VAL A 173 1.40 2.40 -16.30
CA VAL A 173 1.39 3.38 -15.18
C VAL A 173 2.73 4.10 -15.08
N ALA A 174 3.84 3.38 -15.23
CA ALA A 174 5.18 3.97 -15.19
C ALA A 174 5.41 5.00 -16.31
N ASP A 175 4.98 4.71 -17.54
CA ASP A 175 5.09 5.66 -18.66
C ASP A 175 4.23 6.92 -18.45
N GLN A 176 3.08 6.75 -17.79
CA GLN A 176 2.19 7.85 -17.47
C GLN A 176 2.78 8.75 -16.39
N LEU A 177 3.30 8.18 -15.30
CA LEU A 177 4.01 8.94 -14.25
C LEU A 177 5.20 9.71 -14.84
N ALA A 178 5.99 9.08 -15.70
CA ALA A 178 7.10 9.73 -16.40
C ALA A 178 6.61 10.88 -17.31
N SER A 179 5.47 10.72 -17.98
CA SER A 179 4.91 11.78 -18.84
C SER A 179 4.36 12.98 -18.07
N LEU A 180 4.04 12.79 -16.79
CA LEU A 180 3.56 13.83 -15.88
C LEU A 180 4.69 14.49 -15.08
N ASP A 181 5.94 14.11 -15.32
CA ASP A 181 7.12 14.59 -14.58
C ASP A 181 7.06 14.31 -13.07
N ILE A 182 6.41 13.20 -12.69
CA ILE A 182 6.26 12.77 -11.30
C ILE A 182 7.47 11.92 -10.92
N GLU A 183 8.34 12.49 -10.08
CA GLU A 183 9.53 11.80 -9.55
C GLU A 183 9.32 11.24 -8.13
N GLN A 184 8.31 11.73 -7.40
CA GLN A 184 8.05 11.37 -6.00
C GLN A 184 7.11 10.17 -5.90
N TYR A 185 7.66 9.00 -6.22
CA TYR A 185 6.93 7.74 -6.05
C TYR A 185 7.88 6.58 -5.76
N TRP A 186 7.30 5.50 -5.24
CA TRP A 186 7.96 4.20 -5.19
C TRP A 186 7.06 3.14 -5.83
N LEU A 187 7.69 2.02 -6.20
CA LEU A 187 7.04 0.86 -6.80
C LEU A 187 7.46 -0.40 -6.06
N ILE A 188 6.47 -1.13 -5.54
CA ILE A 188 6.64 -2.50 -5.06
C ILE A 188 6.06 -3.44 -6.09
N GLN A 189 6.78 -4.49 -6.41
CA GLN A 189 6.29 -5.56 -7.28
C GLN A 189 6.36 -6.91 -6.58
N ARG A 190 5.33 -7.72 -6.81
CA ARG A 190 5.28 -9.12 -6.39
C ARG A 190 4.74 -9.93 -7.54
N SER A 191 5.27 -11.13 -7.71
CA SER A 191 4.71 -12.11 -8.62
C SER A 191 4.50 -13.43 -7.92
N THR A 192 3.47 -14.14 -8.35
CA THR A 192 3.21 -15.51 -7.94
C THR A 192 2.97 -16.36 -9.18
N VAL A 193 3.53 -17.57 -9.16
CA VAL A 193 3.31 -18.57 -10.21
C VAL A 193 2.14 -19.42 -9.76
N LEU A 194 1.18 -19.62 -10.65
CA LEU A 194 0.09 -20.54 -10.37
C LEU A 194 0.60 -21.99 -10.27
N PRO A 195 0.00 -22.80 -9.40
CA PRO A 195 0.22 -24.23 -9.36
C PRO A 195 -0.27 -24.96 -10.62
#